data_AF-A0A376ZYJ5-F1
#
_entry.id   AF-A0A376ZYJ5-F1
#
_cell.length_a   1.000
_cell.length_b   1.000
_cell.length_c   1.000
_cell.angle_alpha   90.00
_cell.angle_beta   90.00
_cell.angle_gamma   90.00
#
_symmetry.space_group_name_H-M   'P 1'
#
loop_
_entity.id
_entity.type
_entity.pdbx_description
1 polymer ?
#
loop_
_entity_poly.entity_id
_entity_poly.type
_entity_poly.pdbx_seq_one_letter_code
_entity_poly.pdbx_strand_id
1 'polypeptide(L)'
;MESLNQFVNSLAPKLSHWRRDFHHYAESGWVEFRTATLVAEELQQLGYSLALGREVVNESSRMGLLMNSLYNANSSALVNRVR
;
A
#
# COMPACT_ATOMS: atom_id res chain seq x y z
N MET A 1 9.15 22.24 -22.50
CA MET A 1 8.29 21.16 -21.96
C MET A 1 9.05 19.86 -22.10
N GLU A 2 9.27 19.16 -20.99
CA GLU A 2 9.79 17.80 -21.06
C GLU A 2 8.72 16.92 -21.73
N SER A 3 9.12 16.05 -22.66
CA SER A 3 8.16 15.13 -23.29
C SER A 3 7.68 14.09 -22.28
N LEU A 4 6.46 13.57 -22.44
CA LEU A 4 5.94 12.49 -21.59
C LEU A 4 6.92 11.32 -21.49
N ASN A 5 7.57 10.95 -22.60
CA ASN A 5 8.57 9.88 -22.62
C ASN A 5 9.79 10.20 -21.75
N GLN A 6 10.29 11.43 -21.77
CA GLN A 6 11.40 11.86 -20.90
C GLN A 6 11.00 11.82 -19.43
N PHE A 7 9.79 12.30 -19.11
CA PHE A 7 9.26 12.25 -17.74
C PHE A 7 9.08 10.81 -17.23
N VAL A 8 8.49 9.91 -18.04
CA VAL A 8 8.35 8.50 -17.65
C VAL A 8 9.71 7.82 -17.45
N ASN A 9 10.68 8.13 -18.32
CA ASN A 9 12.03 7.60 -18.19
C ASN A 9 12.74 8.12 -16.93
N SER A 10 12.48 9.35 -16.52
CA SER A 10 13.05 9.91 -15.29
C SER A 10 12.50 9.22 -14.02
N LEU A 11 11.30 8.62 -14.09
CA LEU A 11 10.72 7.83 -12.99
C LEU A 11 11.26 6.40 -12.90
N ALA A 12 11.87 5.86 -13.96
CA ALA A 12 12.30 4.46 -14.03
C ALA A 12 13.19 4.00 -12.85
N PRO A 13 14.14 4.82 -12.33
CA PRO A 13 14.90 4.46 -11.13
C PRO A 13 14.03 4.30 -9.88
N LYS A 14 13.07 5.21 -9.65
CA LYS A 14 12.13 5.16 -8.50
C LYS A 14 11.25 3.91 -8.59
N LEU A 15 10.67 3.66 -9.76
CA LEU A 15 9.84 2.47 -10.00
C LEU A 15 10.61 1.16 -9.81
N SER A 16 11.87 1.12 -10.28
CA SER A 16 12.75 -0.04 -10.07
C SER A 16 13.10 -0.26 -8.61
N HIS A 17 13.31 0.82 -7.84
CA HIS A 17 13.53 0.75 -6.40
C HIS A 17 12.32 0.17 -5.67
N TRP A 18 11.12 0.72 -5.90
CA TRP A 18 9.88 0.22 -5.30
C TRP A 18 9.63 -1.25 -5.62
N ARG A 19 9.82 -1.67 -6.88
CA ARG A 19 9.68 -3.08 -7.26
C ARG A 19 10.62 -3.99 -6.45
N ARG A 20 11.87 -3.58 -6.24
CA ARG A 20 12.85 -4.36 -5.47
C ARG A 20 12.49 -4.39 -3.99
N ASP A 21 12.05 -3.27 -3.44
CA ASP A 21 11.64 -3.14 -2.04
C ASP A 21 10.42 -4.02 -1.73
N PHE A 22 9.36 -3.93 -2.52
CA PHE A 22 8.17 -4.78 -2.36
C PHE A 22 8.47 -6.26 -2.59
N HIS A 23 9.42 -6.59 -3.47
CA HIS A 23 9.83 -7.98 -3.67
C HIS A 23 10.66 -8.52 -2.49
N HIS A 24 11.53 -7.69 -1.90
CA HIS A 24 12.36 -8.08 -0.76
C HIS A 24 11.54 -8.24 0.52
N TYR A 25 10.53 -7.39 0.72
CA TYR A 25 9.59 -7.44 1.84
C TYR A 25 8.19 -7.86 1.39
N ALA A 26 8.10 -8.96 0.66
CA ALA A 26 6.82 -9.46 0.15
C ALA A 26 5.89 -9.90 1.29
N GLU A 27 4.64 -9.44 1.23
CA GLU A 27 3.59 -9.81 2.18
C GLU A 27 2.57 -10.74 1.51
N SER A 28 2.05 -11.70 2.27
CA SER A 28 1.00 -12.61 1.79
C SER A 28 -0.38 -11.93 1.82
N GLY A 29 -1.35 -12.59 1.19
CA GLY A 29 -2.75 -12.19 1.24
C GLY A 29 -3.24 -11.86 2.65
N TRP A 30 -3.94 -10.72 2.79
CA TRP A 30 -4.53 -10.21 4.04
C TRP A 30 -3.55 -9.65 5.08
N VAL A 31 -2.25 -9.67 4.80
CA VAL A 31 -1.21 -9.16 5.71
C VAL A 31 -0.30 -8.14 5.03
N GLU A 32 -0.78 -7.47 3.98
CA GLU A 32 -0.06 -6.46 3.18
C GLU A 32 0.03 -5.11 3.89
N PHE A 33 0.34 -5.11 5.18
CA PHE A 33 0.29 -3.91 6.01
C PHE A 33 1.38 -2.90 5.61
N ARG A 34 2.63 -3.34 5.49
CA ARG A 34 3.75 -2.49 5.08
C ARG A 34 3.50 -1.94 3.68
N THR A 35 3.10 -2.82 2.75
CA THR A 35 2.84 -2.47 1.36
C THR A 35 1.73 -1.42 1.25
N ALA A 36 0.59 -1.65 1.91
CA ALA A 36 -0.53 -0.70 1.92
C ALA A 36 -0.14 0.65 2.57
N THR A 37 0.71 0.63 3.61
CA THR A 37 1.22 1.86 4.24
C THR A 37 2.04 2.69 3.24
N LEU A 38 3.02 2.07 2.58
CA LEU A 38 3.90 2.77 1.64
C LEU A 38 3.13 3.33 0.45
N VAL A 39 2.15 2.58 -0.06
CA VAL A 39 1.26 3.08 -1.13
C VAL A 39 0.44 4.27 -0.66
N ALA A 40 -0.14 4.21 0.54
CA ALA A 40 -0.94 5.30 1.08
C ALA A 40 -0.09 6.57 1.32
N GLU A 41 1.10 6.43 1.90
CA GLU A 41 2.03 7.54 2.13
C GLU A 41 2.42 8.23 0.81
N GLU A 42 2.79 7.48 -0.23
CA GLU A 42 3.15 8.05 -1.54
C GLU A 42 1.96 8.75 -2.22
N LEU A 43 0.76 8.15 -2.18
CA LEU A 43 -0.43 8.78 -2.77
C LEU A 43 -0.86 10.03 -2.02
N GLN A 44 -0.74 10.04 -0.68
CA GLN A 44 -1.00 11.24 0.13
C GLN A 44 -0.02 12.35 -0.21
N GLN A 45 1.28 12.05 -0.36
CA GLN A 45 2.30 13.03 -0.75
C GLN A 45 2.05 13.60 -2.15
N LEU A 46 1.44 12.82 -3.05
CA LEU A 46 1.00 13.28 -4.38
C LEU A 46 -0.29 14.12 -4.36
N GLY A 47 -0.93 14.27 -3.19
CA GLY A 47 -2.12 15.10 -3.01
C GLY A 47 -3.46 14.38 -3.25
N TYR A 48 -3.48 13.04 -3.27
CA TYR A 48 -4.72 12.30 -3.39
C TYR A 48 -5.51 12.26 -2.08
N SER A 49 -6.84 12.27 -2.21
CA SER A 49 -7.74 11.92 -1.10
C SER A 49 -7.88 10.40 -1.02
N LEU A 50 -7.62 9.82 0.15
CA LEU A 50 -7.54 8.37 0.35
C LEU A 50 -8.73 7.86 1.17
N ALA A 51 -9.24 6.68 0.78
CA ALA A 51 -10.13 5.86 1.59
C ALA A 51 -9.40 4.56 1.95
N LEU A 52 -9.41 4.16 3.22
CA LEU A 52 -8.52 3.11 3.74
C LEU A 52 -9.24 2.09 4.62
N GLY A 53 -8.69 0.88 4.69
CA GLY A 53 -9.13 -0.16 5.62
C GLY A 53 -10.61 -0.53 5.46
N ARG A 54 -11.39 -0.40 6.53
CA ARG A 54 -12.82 -0.77 6.57
C ARG A 54 -13.71 0.07 5.64
N GLU A 55 -13.22 1.22 5.18
CA GLU A 55 -13.96 2.06 4.21
C GLU A 55 -14.00 1.41 2.82
N VAL A 56 -13.03 0.56 2.50
CA VAL A 56 -12.85 -0.04 1.17
C VAL A 56 -12.85 -1.57 1.18
N VAL A 57 -12.80 -2.20 2.36
CA VAL A 57 -12.84 -3.66 2.52
C VAL A 57 -14.08 -4.08 3.32
N ASN A 58 -15.02 -4.79 2.68
CA ASN A 58 -16.15 -5.40 3.36
C ASN A 58 -15.69 -6.58 4.22
N GLU A 59 -15.80 -6.44 5.54
CA GLU A 59 -15.30 -7.43 6.49
C GLU A 59 -15.98 -8.80 6.38
N SER A 60 -17.30 -8.82 6.16
CA SER A 60 -18.12 -10.04 6.12
C SER A 60 -17.95 -10.88 4.85
N SER A 61 -17.45 -10.28 3.77
CA SER A 61 -17.27 -10.94 2.48
C SER A 61 -15.85 -11.47 2.26
N ARG A 62 -14.95 -11.33 3.25
CA ARG A 62 -13.55 -11.78 3.13
C ARG A 62 -13.47 -13.30 3.16
N MET A 63 -12.72 -13.86 2.23
CA MET A 63 -12.45 -15.30 2.14
C MET A 63 -10.96 -15.57 2.33
N GLY A 64 -10.63 -16.77 2.84
CA GLY A 64 -9.22 -17.19 2.98
C GLY A 64 -8.42 -16.37 3.98
N LEU A 65 -9.07 -15.81 5.02
CA LEU A 65 -8.37 -15.12 6.10
C LEU A 65 -7.49 -16.10 6.89
N LEU A 66 -6.27 -15.66 7.20
CA LEU A 66 -5.42 -16.33 8.17
C LEU A 66 -6.08 -16.25 9.56
N MET A 67 -5.78 -17.22 10.44
CA MET A 67 -6.43 -17.38 11.75
C MET A 67 -6.52 -16.05 12.52
N ASN A 68 -7.72 -15.72 13.03
CA ASN A 68 -8.17 -14.39 13.46
C ASN A 68 -7.25 -13.59 14.42
N SER A 69 -6.32 -14.22 15.14
CA SER A 69 -5.48 -13.53 16.13
C SER A 69 -4.39 -12.63 15.53
N LEU A 70 -3.87 -12.94 14.33
CA LEU A 70 -2.80 -12.15 13.69
C LEU A 70 -3.31 -10.91 12.95
N TYR A 71 -4.54 -10.95 12.42
CA TYR A 71 -5.12 -9.88 11.61
C TYR A 71 -5.46 -8.63 12.46
N ASN A 72 -6.04 -8.83 13.65
CA ASN A 72 -6.60 -7.74 14.45
C ASN A 72 -5.54 -6.83 15.11
N ALA A 73 -4.33 -7.33 15.38
CA ALA A 73 -3.28 -6.53 16.01
C ALA A 73 -2.69 -5.46 15.07
N ASN A 74 -2.54 -5.79 13.78
CA ASN A 74 -1.83 -4.93 12.82
C ASN A 74 -2.75 -4.01 11.99
N SER A 75 -4.05 -4.32 11.90
CA SER A 75 -5.03 -3.50 11.17
C SER A 75 -5.22 -2.10 11.77
N SER A 76 -5.08 -1.93 13.09
CA SER A 76 -5.27 -0.61 13.74
C SER A 76 -4.11 0.36 13.49
N ALA A 77 -2.89 -0.15 13.22
CA ALA A 77 -1.70 0.67 13.06
C ALA A 77 -1.67 1.45 11.74
N LEU A 78 -2.26 0.90 10.67
CA LEU A 78 -2.33 1.54 9.35
C LEU A 78 -3.15 2.83 9.36
N VAL A 79 -4.30 2.78 10.03
CA VAL A 79 -5.25 3.92 10.05
C VAL A 79 -4.68 5.10 10.84
N ASN A 80 -3.86 4.82 11.85
CA ASN A 80 -3.35 5.85 12.76
C ASN A 80 -2.09 6.57 12.28
N ARG A 81 -1.40 6.07 11.24
CA ARG A 81 -0.14 6.66 10.75
C ARG A 81 -0.31 7.63 9.57
N VAL A 82 -1.42 7.51 8.84
CA VAL A 82 -1.69 8.24 7.59
C VAL A 82 -2.71 9.40 7.80
N ARG A 83 -3.27 9.51 9.01
CA ARG A 83 -4.05 10.69 9.45
C ARG A 83 -3.13 11.73 10.08
#